data_AF-A0A8T3ZTZ0-F1
#
_entry.id   AF-A0A8T3ZTZ0-F1
#
_cell.length_a   1.000
_cell.length_b   1.000
_cell.length_c   1.000
_cell.angle_alpha   90.00
_cell.angle_beta   90.00
_cell.angle_gamma   90.00
#
_symmetry.space_group_name_H-M   'P 1'
#
loop_
_entity.id
_entity.type
_entity.pdbx_description
1 polymer ?
#
loop_
_entity_poly.entity_id
_entity_poly.type
_entity_poly.pdbx_seq_one_letter_code
_entity_poly.pdbx_strand_id
1 'polypeptide(L)'
;MDRPVFIGLAGALLLAAASLVSAQSHATSGTSSFDAPPQPPVEGAKEEFTIMFREGWSLFSVPLYYDGPSLCTAEGACTADYRGRMPKVKENTCDVRAVYGFDGARYVKSGINYLQSGRGYWLNAQSPCAITFEGNNRLFTQKYSQPLNAGWNLVGTPMDKVGLDQLENDCRITSGPWRYAGGKFVKEDSVTGGRAYWVKSANDCTLAAKQ
;
A
#
# COMPACT_ATOMS: atom_id res chain seq x y z
N MET A 1 -32.83 -8.35 72.00
CA MET A 1 -32.41 -7.92 70.65
C MET A 1 -31.06 -8.56 70.36
N ASP A 2 -30.78 -9.24 69.27
CA ASP A 2 -31.57 -9.98 68.30
C ASP A 2 -30.49 -10.77 67.52
N ARG A 3 -30.55 -12.10 67.57
CA ARG A 3 -30.17 -13.06 66.50
C ARG A 3 -28.69 -13.20 66.02
N PRO A 4 -28.36 -14.36 65.37
CA PRO A 4 -27.24 -15.19 65.83
C PRO A 4 -26.26 -15.67 64.72
N VAL A 5 -25.29 -16.44 65.22
CA VAL A 5 -24.39 -17.44 64.62
C VAL A 5 -24.88 -18.11 63.32
N PHE A 6 -23.99 -18.16 62.32
CA PHE A 6 -24.08 -18.97 61.10
C PHE A 6 -23.54 -20.40 61.33
N ILE A 7 -24.38 -21.41 61.12
CA ILE A 7 -23.99 -22.82 60.92
C ILE A 7 -24.77 -23.31 59.68
N GLY A 8 -24.07 -23.95 58.74
CA GLY A 8 -24.62 -24.47 57.49
C GLY A 8 -25.05 -25.94 57.55
N LEU A 9 -25.79 -26.34 56.51
CA LEU A 9 -25.95 -27.71 55.97
C LEU A 9 -26.50 -27.52 54.54
N ALA A 10 -25.72 -27.79 53.49
CA ALA A 10 -25.48 -29.08 52.85
C ALA A 10 -26.71 -29.65 52.11
N GLY A 11 -26.66 -29.60 50.77
CA GLY A 11 -27.56 -30.29 49.85
C GLY A 11 -26.80 -30.61 48.57
N ALA A 12 -26.51 -31.91 48.39
CA ALA A 12 -25.68 -32.55 47.36
C ALA A 12 -26.24 -32.36 45.93
N LEU A 13 -25.39 -32.09 44.93
CA LEU A 13 -24.67 -33.03 44.05
C LEU A 13 -25.58 -33.82 43.08
N LEU A 14 -25.44 -33.60 41.77
CA LEU A 14 -25.37 -34.70 40.80
C LEU A 14 -24.67 -34.27 39.49
N LEU A 15 -23.79 -35.16 39.02
CA LEU A 15 -22.83 -35.06 37.92
C LEU A 15 -23.46 -35.25 36.53
N ALA A 16 -22.70 -34.80 35.51
CA ALA A 16 -22.33 -35.47 34.23
C ALA A 16 -22.48 -34.50 33.04
N ALA A 17 -21.72 -34.53 31.95
CA ALA A 17 -20.41 -35.06 31.55
C ALA A 17 -20.06 -34.39 30.20
N ALA A 18 -18.79 -34.45 29.79
CA ALA A 18 -18.17 -33.78 28.65
C ALA A 18 -18.76 -34.08 27.25
N SER A 19 -18.47 -33.22 26.27
CA SER A 19 -17.94 -33.59 24.94
C SER A 19 -17.48 -32.37 24.12
N LEU A 20 -16.21 -32.40 23.68
CA LEU A 20 -15.62 -31.61 22.59
C LEU A 20 -15.94 -32.28 21.25
N VAL A 21 -16.45 -31.59 20.24
CA VAL A 21 -16.26 -31.92 18.80
C VAL A 21 -16.36 -30.66 17.93
N SER A 22 -15.39 -30.54 17.02
CA SER A 22 -15.27 -29.60 15.90
C SER A 22 -16.14 -30.03 14.71
N ALA A 23 -16.73 -29.09 13.96
CA ALA A 23 -17.13 -29.28 12.54
C ALA A 23 -17.46 -27.90 11.93
N GLN A 24 -16.65 -27.36 11.02
CA GLN A 24 -16.66 -27.59 9.56
C GLN A 24 -17.79 -26.89 8.80
N SER A 25 -17.33 -26.09 7.84
CA SER A 25 -18.00 -25.53 6.66
C SER A 25 -19.12 -26.39 6.10
N HIS A 26 -20.28 -25.77 5.82
CA HIS A 26 -21.19 -26.20 4.76
C HIS A 26 -21.73 -24.95 4.05
N ALA A 27 -21.39 -24.84 2.76
CA ALA A 27 -22.18 -24.06 1.83
C ALA A 27 -23.59 -24.66 1.77
N THR A 28 -24.62 -23.85 1.98
CA THR A 28 -25.99 -24.21 1.63
C THR A 28 -26.55 -23.14 0.70
N SER A 29 -26.86 -23.61 -0.51
CA SER A 29 -27.59 -22.91 -1.54
C SER A 29 -28.97 -22.47 -1.06
N GLY A 30 -29.29 -21.19 -1.28
CA GLY A 30 -30.60 -20.72 -1.73
C GLY A 30 -31.83 -20.97 -0.85
N THR A 31 -32.16 -19.99 -0.03
CA THR A 31 -33.54 -19.46 0.07
C THR A 31 -33.45 -17.93 0.10
N SER A 32 -33.62 -17.31 -1.07
CA SER A 32 -33.79 -15.87 -1.19
C SER A 32 -35.17 -15.49 -0.65
N SER A 33 -35.19 -14.76 0.47
CA SER A 33 -36.34 -13.94 0.85
C SER A 33 -36.53 -12.88 -0.24
N PHE A 34 -37.59 -13.04 -1.05
CA PHE A 34 -37.91 -12.19 -2.21
C PHE A 34 -38.58 -10.87 -1.82
N ASP A 35 -38.33 -10.35 -0.62
CA ASP A 35 -38.99 -9.13 -0.12
C ASP A 35 -38.02 -8.16 0.59
N ALA A 36 -36.73 -8.27 0.27
CA ALA A 36 -35.75 -7.27 0.69
C ALA A 36 -35.65 -6.17 -0.38
N PRO A 37 -35.69 -4.88 -0.01
CA PRO A 37 -35.36 -3.81 -0.95
C PRO A 37 -33.95 -4.03 -1.50
N PRO A 38 -33.66 -3.62 -2.76
CA PRO A 38 -32.33 -3.74 -3.32
C PRO A 38 -31.33 -3.08 -2.36
N GLN A 39 -30.30 -3.82 -1.99
CA GLN A 39 -29.22 -3.26 -1.18
C GLN A 39 -28.62 -2.07 -1.97
N PRO A 40 -28.26 -0.96 -1.30
CA PRO A 40 -27.52 0.10 -1.96
C PRO A 40 -26.27 -0.52 -2.61
N PRO A 41 -25.81 -0.01 -3.77
CA PRO A 41 -24.58 -0.50 -4.36
C PRO A 41 -23.48 -0.45 -3.30
N VAL A 42 -22.87 -1.60 -3.00
CA VAL A 42 -21.73 -1.66 -2.09
C VAL A 42 -20.65 -0.80 -2.75
N GLU A 43 -20.37 0.37 -2.17
CA GLU A 43 -19.24 1.20 -2.60
C GLU A 43 -18.01 0.29 -2.57
N GLY A 44 -17.33 0.15 -3.71
CA GLY A 44 -16.26 -0.83 -3.86
C GLY A 44 -15.26 -0.74 -2.71
N ALA A 45 -14.82 -1.89 -2.19
CA ALA A 45 -13.95 -1.94 -1.01
C ALA A 45 -12.75 -1.01 -1.19
N LYS A 46 -12.67 0.02 -0.33
CA LYS A 46 -11.53 0.94 -0.28
C LYS A 46 -10.43 0.33 0.57
N GLU A 47 -9.21 0.58 0.14
CA GLU A 47 -7.98 0.13 0.77
C GLU A 47 -7.24 1.34 1.32
N GLU A 48 -6.62 1.18 2.48
CA GLU A 48 -5.88 2.25 3.15
C GLU A 48 -4.43 1.86 3.39
N PHE A 49 -3.54 2.84 3.29
CA PHE A 49 -2.11 2.66 3.53
C PHE A 49 -1.55 3.88 4.25
N THR A 50 -1.13 3.69 5.49
CA THR A 50 -0.58 4.75 6.34
C THR A 50 0.95 4.70 6.34
N ILE A 51 1.57 5.86 6.11
CA ILE A 51 3.01 6.04 6.16
C ILE A 51 3.35 6.99 7.29
N MET A 52 4.25 6.54 8.18
CA MET A 52 4.80 7.34 9.27
C MET A 52 6.06 8.07 8.80
N PHE A 53 6.11 9.36 9.02
CA PHE A 53 7.22 10.24 8.67
C PHE A 53 7.93 10.74 9.93
N ARG A 54 9.26 10.83 9.84
CA ARG A 54 10.06 11.55 10.83
C ARG A 54 10.14 13.01 10.42
N GLU A 55 10.52 13.87 11.35
CA GLU A 55 10.96 15.22 11.01
C GLU A 55 12.10 15.18 9.99
N GLY A 56 12.05 16.11 9.02
CA GLY A 56 13.00 16.20 7.94
C GLY A 56 12.63 15.37 6.72
N TRP A 57 13.64 14.97 5.95
CA TRP A 57 13.47 14.29 4.68
C TRP A 57 13.21 12.79 4.84
N SER A 58 12.19 12.30 4.15
CA SER A 58 11.84 10.89 4.03
C SER A 58 11.64 10.50 2.57
N LEU A 59 12.08 9.30 2.21
CA LEU A 59 11.92 8.73 0.87
C LEU A 59 10.84 7.65 0.92
N PHE A 60 9.79 7.80 0.12
CA PHE A 60 8.60 6.97 0.20
C PHE A 60 7.94 6.75 -1.16
N SER A 61 7.06 5.75 -1.24
CA SER A 61 6.11 5.58 -2.34
C SER A 61 4.76 5.13 -1.80
N VAL A 62 3.72 5.20 -2.62
CA VAL A 62 2.39 4.74 -2.23
C VAL A 62 1.96 3.62 -3.20
N PRO A 63 1.87 2.35 -2.75
CA PRO A 63 1.48 1.22 -3.59
C PRO A 63 -0.05 1.03 -3.70
N LEU A 64 -0.80 2.12 -3.56
CA LEU A 64 -2.25 2.19 -3.73
C LEU A 64 -2.61 3.17 -4.84
N TYR A 65 -3.72 2.92 -5.51
CA TYR A 65 -4.23 3.86 -6.50
C TYR A 65 -5.73 3.74 -6.71
N TYR A 66 -6.31 4.82 -7.24
CA TYR A 66 -7.50 4.76 -8.09
C TYR A 66 -7.08 4.70 -9.54
N ASP A 67 -7.86 4.00 -10.37
CA ASP A 67 -7.77 4.17 -11.81
C ASP A 67 -8.24 5.58 -12.16
N GLY A 68 -7.32 6.43 -12.61
CA GLY A 68 -7.66 7.75 -13.13
C GLY A 68 -8.44 7.65 -14.44
N PRO A 69 -9.13 8.72 -14.87
CA PRO A 69 -9.74 8.76 -16.18
C PRO A 69 -8.66 8.49 -17.24
N SER A 70 -8.94 7.61 -18.19
CA SER A 70 -8.12 7.45 -19.38
C SER A 70 -8.04 8.81 -20.08
N LEU A 71 -6.85 9.37 -20.24
CA LEU A 71 -6.61 10.58 -21.04
C LEU A 71 -6.65 10.27 -22.54
N CYS A 72 -7.61 9.44 -22.97
CA CYS A 72 -7.85 9.19 -24.37
C CYS A 72 -8.70 10.33 -24.91
N THR A 73 -8.18 11.03 -25.92
CA THR A 73 -8.97 12.00 -26.69
C THR A 73 -10.01 11.26 -27.54
N ALA A 74 -11.09 11.94 -27.93
CA ALA A 74 -12.15 11.36 -28.77
C ALA A 74 -11.62 10.85 -30.12
N GLU A 75 -10.45 11.32 -30.56
CA GLU A 75 -9.76 10.88 -31.77
C GLU A 75 -8.88 9.61 -31.57
N GLY A 76 -8.99 8.92 -30.44
CA GLY A 76 -8.32 7.62 -30.22
C GLY A 76 -6.82 7.71 -29.91
N ALA A 77 -6.27 8.92 -29.80
CA ALA A 77 -4.93 9.12 -29.26
C ALA A 77 -4.99 8.99 -27.73
N CYS A 78 -4.74 7.78 -27.25
CA CYS A 78 -4.29 7.58 -25.88
C CYS A 78 -2.79 7.85 -25.87
N THR A 79 -2.33 8.90 -25.18
CA THR A 79 -0.92 8.95 -24.80
C THR A 79 -0.65 7.70 -24.00
N ALA A 80 0.39 6.92 -24.33
CA ALA A 80 0.83 5.73 -23.59
C ALA A 80 1.35 6.11 -22.19
N ASP A 81 0.48 6.74 -21.41
CA ASP A 81 0.83 7.47 -20.22
C ASP A 81 0.25 6.71 -19.04
N TYR A 82 1.13 6.09 -18.27
CA TYR A 82 0.84 5.41 -17.01
C TYR A 82 0.28 6.37 -15.92
N ARG A 83 -0.26 7.54 -16.29
CA ARG A 83 -0.58 8.69 -15.44
C ARG A 83 -2.01 8.72 -14.90
N GLY A 84 -2.64 7.56 -14.72
CA GLY A 84 -3.94 7.47 -14.04
C GLY A 84 -3.85 7.00 -12.59
N ARG A 85 -2.80 6.30 -12.18
CA ARG A 85 -2.78 5.56 -10.90
C ARG A 85 -2.40 6.46 -9.73
N MET A 86 -3.37 7.20 -9.20
CA MET A 86 -3.15 8.14 -8.09
C MET A 86 -3.91 7.68 -6.84
N PRO A 87 -3.26 7.54 -5.67
CA PRO A 87 -3.97 7.43 -4.41
C PRO A 87 -4.60 8.78 -4.05
N LYS A 88 -5.60 8.75 -3.17
CA LYS A 88 -6.09 9.95 -2.49
C LYS A 88 -5.52 10.05 -1.10
N VAL A 89 -5.31 11.27 -0.61
CA VAL A 89 -5.01 11.50 0.80
C VAL A 89 -6.32 11.45 1.57
N LYS A 90 -6.48 10.47 2.46
CA LYS A 90 -7.64 10.36 3.35
C LYS A 90 -7.44 11.20 4.60
N GLU A 91 -6.26 11.10 5.21
CA GLU A 91 -5.89 11.83 6.42
C GLU A 91 -4.44 12.27 6.33
N ASN A 92 -4.15 13.49 6.79
CA ASN A 92 -2.80 14.04 6.80
C ASN A 92 -2.56 14.81 8.10
N THR A 93 -1.69 14.29 8.95
CA THR A 93 -1.25 14.95 10.19
C THR A 93 0.08 15.69 10.03
N CYS A 94 0.65 15.68 8.82
CA CYS A 94 1.95 16.29 8.52
C CYS A 94 1.81 17.77 8.15
N ASP A 95 2.63 18.60 8.80
CA ASP A 95 3.05 19.88 8.23
C ASP A 95 4.11 19.60 7.14
N VAL A 96 3.63 19.51 5.89
CA VAL A 96 4.46 19.17 4.73
C VAL A 96 5.08 20.43 4.14
N ARG A 97 6.40 20.57 4.30
CA ARG A 97 7.15 21.70 3.72
C ARG A 97 7.33 21.56 2.21
N ALA A 98 7.63 20.35 1.74
CA ALA A 98 7.83 20.08 0.32
C ALA A 98 7.71 18.59 -0.03
N VAL A 99 7.30 18.34 -1.28
CA VAL A 99 7.33 17.02 -1.91
C VAL A 99 8.03 17.14 -3.27
N TYR A 100 8.90 16.19 -3.59
CA TYR A 100 9.62 16.14 -4.86
C TYR A 100 9.63 14.72 -5.45
N GLY A 101 9.37 14.61 -6.75
CA GLY A 101 9.70 13.43 -7.54
C GLY A 101 11.02 13.63 -8.28
N PHE A 102 11.46 12.59 -8.99
CA PHE A 102 12.58 12.67 -9.93
C PHE A 102 12.08 12.26 -11.33
N ASP A 103 12.44 13.02 -12.36
CA ASP A 103 12.00 12.79 -13.75
C ASP A 103 13.03 12.03 -14.61
N GLY A 104 14.17 11.64 -14.02
CA GLY A 104 15.31 11.04 -14.73
C GLY A 104 16.49 11.98 -14.87
N ALA A 105 16.26 13.29 -14.78
CA ALA A 105 17.31 14.30 -14.90
C ALA A 105 17.38 15.23 -13.68
N ARG A 106 16.24 15.58 -13.09
CA ARG A 106 16.14 16.57 -12.01
C ARG A 106 15.02 16.26 -11.03
N TYR A 107 15.10 16.90 -9.87
CA TYR A 107 13.99 16.94 -8.93
C TYR A 107 12.88 17.86 -9.44
N VAL A 108 11.64 17.35 -9.41
CA VAL A 108 10.45 18.09 -9.82
C VAL A 108 9.54 18.20 -8.61
N LYS A 109 9.15 19.43 -8.27
CA LYS A 109 8.22 19.68 -7.15
C LYS A 109 6.88 19.04 -7.48
N SER A 110 6.32 18.29 -6.52
CA SER A 110 4.99 17.69 -6.62
C SER A 110 4.13 18.14 -5.44
N GLY A 111 2.82 17.93 -5.56
CA GLY A 111 1.89 18.06 -4.44
C GLY A 111 1.56 16.69 -3.87
N ILE A 112 1.22 16.64 -2.59
CA ILE A 112 0.84 15.38 -1.90
C ILE A 112 -0.40 14.71 -2.52
N ASN A 113 -1.22 15.48 -3.24
CA ASN A 113 -2.42 14.98 -3.94
C ASN A 113 -2.16 14.55 -5.38
N TYR A 114 -0.91 14.66 -5.87
CA TYR A 114 -0.53 14.33 -7.25
C TYR A 114 0.55 13.22 -7.28
N LEU A 115 0.56 12.38 -6.25
CA LEU A 115 1.42 11.21 -6.21
C LEU A 115 0.90 10.14 -7.17
N GLN A 116 1.82 9.37 -7.72
CA GLN A 116 1.51 8.26 -8.62
C GLN A 116 2.06 6.98 -8.04
N SER A 117 1.24 5.94 -8.02
CA SER A 117 1.66 4.60 -7.59
C SER A 117 2.77 4.07 -8.49
N GLY A 118 3.75 3.40 -7.89
CA GLY A 118 4.95 2.93 -8.60
C GLY A 118 6.07 3.96 -8.74
N ARG A 119 5.82 5.25 -8.45
CA ARG A 119 6.86 6.29 -8.40
C ARG A 119 7.34 6.55 -6.98
N GLY A 120 8.60 6.95 -6.86
CA GLY A 120 9.19 7.34 -5.58
C GLY A 120 9.21 8.86 -5.40
N TYR A 121 9.08 9.29 -4.15
CA TYR A 121 9.03 10.70 -3.78
C TYR A 121 9.84 10.98 -2.52
N TRP A 122 10.37 12.20 -2.46
CA TRP A 122 10.87 12.82 -1.25
C TRP A 122 9.77 13.64 -0.60
N LEU A 123 9.63 13.55 0.72
CA LEU A 123 8.77 14.42 1.53
C LEU A 123 9.60 15.02 2.66
N ASN A 124 9.43 16.32 2.91
CA ASN A 124 9.99 17.01 4.06
C ASN A 124 8.86 17.36 5.05
N ALA A 125 8.87 16.71 6.21
CA ALA A 125 7.93 16.98 7.29
C ALA A 125 8.58 17.87 8.36
N GLN A 126 7.84 18.83 8.92
CA GLN A 126 8.36 19.72 9.97
C GLN A 126 8.37 19.07 11.37
N SER A 127 7.62 17.99 11.55
CA SER A 127 7.57 17.21 12.80
C SER A 127 7.25 15.74 12.47
N PRO A 128 7.47 14.80 13.40
CA PRO A 128 6.97 13.44 13.24
C PRO A 128 5.46 13.44 13.00
N CYS A 129 4.99 12.68 12.01
CA CYS A 129 3.60 12.71 11.56
C CYS A 129 3.25 11.46 10.74
N ALA A 130 2.01 11.37 10.29
CA ALA A 130 1.48 10.30 9.47
C ALA A 130 0.59 10.84 8.34
N ILE A 131 0.63 10.15 7.20
CA ILE A 131 -0.32 10.36 6.10
C ILE A 131 -0.97 9.01 5.79
N THR A 132 -2.30 8.99 5.77
CA THR A 132 -3.11 7.85 5.35
C THR A 132 -3.61 8.11 3.94
N PHE A 133 -3.23 7.21 3.04
CA PHE A 133 -3.69 7.20 1.66
C PHE A 133 -4.84 6.20 1.50
N GLU A 134 -5.79 6.50 0.62
CA GLU A 134 -6.83 5.57 0.19
C GLU A 134 -6.74 5.28 -1.32
N GLY A 135 -7.18 4.09 -1.72
CA GLY A 135 -7.30 3.62 -3.10
C GLY A 135 -8.39 2.54 -3.23
N ASN A 136 -8.74 2.14 -4.45
CA ASN A 136 -9.56 0.95 -4.70
C ASN A 136 -8.75 -0.21 -5.33
N ASN A 137 -7.47 0.03 -5.61
CA ASN A 137 -6.55 -0.95 -6.15
C ASN A 137 -5.21 -0.90 -5.42
N ARG A 138 -4.54 -2.05 -5.39
CA ARG A 138 -3.16 -2.21 -4.88
C ARG A 138 -2.23 -2.51 -6.05
N LEU A 139 -1.03 -1.93 -6.04
CA LEU A 139 -0.01 -2.21 -7.03
C LEU A 139 0.79 -3.45 -6.63
N PHE A 140 0.34 -4.63 -7.05
CA PHE A 140 1.08 -5.88 -6.84
C PHE A 140 2.17 -6.10 -7.88
N THR A 141 3.11 -7.00 -7.58
CA THR A 141 4.29 -7.29 -8.40
C THR A 141 3.93 -7.60 -9.86
N GLN A 142 2.85 -8.35 -10.12
CA GLN A 142 2.46 -8.73 -11.50
C GLN A 142 1.91 -7.54 -12.32
N LYS A 143 1.46 -6.47 -11.66
CA LYS A 143 0.93 -5.25 -12.29
C LYS A 143 1.92 -4.09 -12.26
N TYR A 144 3.10 -4.32 -11.69
CA TYR A 144 4.15 -3.33 -11.57
C TYR A 144 4.92 -3.21 -12.89
N SER A 145 4.99 -1.98 -13.39
CA SER A 145 5.69 -1.63 -14.61
C SER A 145 6.11 -0.17 -14.47
N GLN A 146 7.41 0.07 -14.48
CA GLN A 146 7.97 1.40 -14.28
C GLN A 146 9.07 1.65 -15.31
N PRO A 147 8.89 2.61 -16.24
CA PRO A 147 9.95 2.99 -17.15
C PRO A 147 11.11 3.60 -16.37
N LEU A 148 12.32 3.18 -16.71
CA LEU A 148 13.58 3.71 -16.23
C LEU A 148 14.35 4.34 -17.38
N ASN A 149 15.00 5.46 -17.10
CA ASN A 149 16.01 6.02 -17.99
C ASN A 149 17.39 5.42 -17.65
N ALA A 150 18.32 5.47 -18.60
CA ALA A 150 19.73 5.23 -18.32
C ALA A 150 20.22 6.20 -17.24
N GLY A 151 20.98 5.67 -16.27
CA GLY A 151 21.40 6.42 -15.09
C GLY A 151 20.50 6.17 -13.88
N TRP A 152 20.42 7.16 -12.98
CA TRP A 152 19.72 7.04 -11.71
C TRP A 152 18.22 7.29 -11.88
N ASN A 153 17.42 6.45 -11.24
CA ASN A 153 15.96 6.55 -11.23
C ASN A 153 15.46 6.46 -9.79
N LEU A 154 14.44 7.25 -9.48
CA LEU A 154 13.72 7.16 -8.21
C LEU A 154 12.43 6.37 -8.42
N VAL A 155 12.42 5.14 -7.91
CA VAL A 155 11.32 4.19 -8.12
C VAL A 155 10.52 4.01 -6.84
N GLY A 156 9.20 3.89 -7.00
CA GLY A 156 8.34 3.32 -5.98
C GLY A 156 8.34 1.80 -6.09
N THR A 157 7.50 1.14 -5.31
CA THR A 157 7.54 -0.33 -5.25
C THR A 157 6.15 -0.92 -5.31
N PRO A 158 6.04 -2.20 -5.67
CA PRO A 158 4.85 -2.97 -5.40
C PRO A 158 4.53 -3.00 -3.90
N MET A 159 3.28 -3.37 -3.58
CA MET A 159 2.82 -3.63 -2.22
C MET A 159 3.62 -4.76 -1.57
N ASP A 160 3.89 -5.83 -2.33
CA ASP A 160 4.62 -7.00 -1.85
C ASP A 160 6.11 -6.70 -1.69
N LYS A 161 6.77 -7.47 -0.83
CA LYS A 161 8.23 -7.51 -0.82
C LYS A 161 8.72 -8.41 -1.95
N VAL A 162 9.57 -7.87 -2.82
CA VAL A 162 10.09 -8.57 -4.01
C VAL A 162 11.58 -8.29 -4.18
N GLY A 163 12.35 -9.29 -4.62
CA GLY A 163 13.77 -9.11 -4.96
C GLY A 163 13.91 -8.16 -6.15
N LEU A 164 14.91 -7.26 -6.15
CA LEU A 164 15.07 -6.36 -7.30
C LEU A 164 15.32 -7.17 -8.58
N ASP A 165 16.11 -8.24 -8.48
CA ASP A 165 16.43 -9.20 -9.53
C ASP A 165 15.20 -9.85 -10.19
N GLN A 166 14.07 -9.92 -9.47
CA GLN A 166 12.81 -10.44 -9.97
C GLN A 166 12.03 -9.40 -10.79
N LEU A 167 12.42 -8.12 -10.71
CA LEU A 167 11.82 -6.99 -11.43
C LEU A 167 12.69 -6.49 -12.60
N GLU A 168 13.85 -7.09 -12.84
CA GLU A 168 14.83 -6.55 -13.78
C GLU A 168 14.50 -6.75 -15.26
N ASN A 169 13.45 -7.50 -15.63
CA ASN A 169 13.02 -7.78 -17.01
C ASN A 169 14.09 -7.54 -18.11
N ASP A 170 14.00 -6.43 -18.86
CA ASP A 170 14.94 -5.98 -19.91
C ASP A 170 15.94 -4.90 -19.42
N CYS A 171 15.91 -4.58 -18.13
CA CYS A 171 16.77 -3.62 -17.48
C CYS A 171 18.14 -4.21 -17.12
N ARG A 172 19.21 -3.51 -17.51
CA ARG A 172 20.55 -3.78 -16.99
C ARG A 172 20.82 -2.93 -15.76
N ILE A 173 20.41 -3.42 -14.59
CA ILE A 173 20.65 -2.73 -13.33
C ILE A 173 22.13 -2.81 -12.94
N THR A 174 22.72 -1.66 -12.63
CA THR A 174 24.14 -1.53 -12.25
C THR A 174 24.32 -1.12 -10.79
N SER A 175 23.27 -0.62 -10.15
CA SER A 175 23.29 -0.27 -8.72
C SER A 175 21.88 -0.15 -8.15
N GLY A 176 21.78 -0.31 -6.84
CA GLY A 176 20.51 -0.33 -6.11
C GLY A 176 20.07 -1.74 -5.71
N PRO A 177 18.89 -1.84 -5.09
CA PRO A 177 18.05 -0.73 -4.66
C PRO A 177 18.62 -0.02 -3.40
N TRP A 178 18.71 1.32 -3.42
CA TRP A 178 19.17 2.13 -2.28
C TRP A 178 17.99 2.86 -1.64
N ARG A 179 17.68 2.58 -0.36
CA ARG A 179 16.70 3.38 0.38
C ARG A 179 17.37 4.47 1.19
N TYR A 180 16.60 5.50 1.55
CA TYR A 180 17.03 6.50 2.53
C TYR A 180 16.49 6.17 3.92
N ALA A 181 17.36 6.17 4.93
CA ALA A 181 17.04 5.73 6.28
C ALA A 181 17.91 6.43 7.31
N GLY A 182 17.30 7.21 8.22
CA GLY A 182 18.04 7.82 9.33
C GLY A 182 19.20 8.68 8.86
N GLY A 183 18.99 9.52 7.84
CA GLY A 183 20.01 10.44 7.33
C GLY A 183 20.92 9.88 6.24
N LYS A 184 20.89 8.57 5.96
CA LYS A 184 21.85 7.90 5.05
C LYS A 184 21.19 6.98 4.04
N PHE A 185 21.89 6.71 2.95
CA PHE A 185 21.51 5.66 1.99
C PHE A 185 21.94 4.28 2.49
N VAL A 186 21.04 3.31 2.37
CA VAL A 186 21.26 1.91 2.74
C VAL A 186 20.89 1.05 1.55
N LYS A 187 21.81 0.19 1.11
CA LYS A 187 21.54 -0.81 0.08
C LYS A 187 20.71 -1.93 0.67
N GLU A 188 19.69 -2.38 -0.06
CA GLU A 188 18.91 -3.57 0.26
C GLU A 188 18.95 -4.53 -0.94
N ASP A 189 18.52 -5.78 -0.77
CA ASP A 189 18.43 -6.76 -1.89
C ASP A 189 17.00 -6.86 -2.45
N SER A 190 16.04 -6.30 -1.72
CA SER A 190 14.62 -6.36 -2.03
C SER A 190 13.98 -5.00 -1.84
N VAL A 191 12.88 -4.80 -2.54
CA VAL A 191 12.04 -3.61 -2.43
C VAL A 191 10.78 -3.97 -1.64
N THR A 192 10.31 -3.05 -0.80
CA THR A 192 9.13 -3.26 0.06
C THR A 192 8.14 -2.11 -0.10
N GLY A 193 6.85 -2.46 -0.18
CA GLY A 193 5.72 -1.53 -0.23
C GLY A 193 5.83 -0.37 0.75
N GLY A 194 5.48 0.82 0.28
CA GLY A 194 5.52 2.06 1.06
C GLY A 194 6.88 2.77 1.06
N ARG A 195 7.93 2.14 0.53
CA ARG A 195 9.26 2.72 0.42
C ARG A 195 9.55 3.12 -1.02
N ALA A 196 10.49 4.03 -1.20
CA ALA A 196 11.07 4.31 -2.50
C ALA A 196 12.58 4.09 -2.47
N TYR A 197 13.12 3.83 -3.65
CA TYR A 197 14.49 3.39 -3.83
C TYR A 197 15.15 4.12 -5.00
N TRP A 198 16.45 4.37 -4.87
CA TRP A 198 17.29 4.72 -6.00
C TRP A 198 17.81 3.46 -6.67
N VAL A 199 17.60 3.38 -7.98
CA VAL A 199 18.06 2.29 -8.83
C VAL A 199 18.79 2.90 -10.03
N LYS A 200 19.94 2.33 -10.38
CA LYS A 200 20.74 2.77 -11.52
C LYS A 200 20.66 1.77 -12.66
N SER A 201 20.14 2.19 -13.82
CA SER A 201 20.12 1.36 -15.03
C SER A 201 21.25 1.78 -15.98
N ALA A 202 21.79 0.83 -16.75
CA ALA A 202 22.74 1.12 -17.83
C ALA A 202 22.04 1.56 -19.13
N ASN A 203 20.76 1.24 -19.28
CA ASN A 203 19.96 1.53 -20.47
C ASN A 203 18.56 1.99 -20.08
N ASP A 204 17.89 2.68 -20.99
CA ASP A 204 16.45 2.87 -20.92
C ASP A 204 15.78 1.49 -20.98
N CYS A 205 14.81 1.23 -20.10
CA CYS A 205 14.18 -0.07 -19.95
C CYS A 205 12.86 0.03 -19.15
N THR A 206 12.16 -1.09 -18.97
CA THR A 206 10.98 -1.15 -18.10
C THR A 206 11.21 -2.11 -16.95
N LEU A 207 11.27 -1.57 -15.73
CA LEU A 207 11.35 -2.37 -14.52
C LEU A 207 9.97 -3.00 -14.24
N ALA A 208 9.88 -4.33 -14.37
CA ALA A 208 8.65 -5.11 -14.26
C ALA A 208 8.99 -6.56 -13.88
N ALA A 209 8.01 -7.30 -13.34
CA ALA A 209 8.21 -8.72 -13.04
C ALA A 209 8.71 -9.49 -14.28
N LYS A 210 9.71 -10.35 -14.09
CA LYS A 210 10.16 -11.28 -15.13
C LYS A 210 8.99 -12.15 -15.59
N GLN A 211 8.86 -12.31 -16.91
CA GLN A 211 7.90 -13.22 -17.55
C GLN A 211 8.38 -14.66 -17.47
#